data_AF-A0A4U2EFQ1-F1
#
_entry.id   AF-A0A4U2EFQ1-F1
#
_cell.length_a   1.000
_cell.length_b   1.000
_cell.length_c   1.000
_cell.angle_alpha   90.00
_cell.angle_beta   90.00
_cell.angle_gamma   90.00
#
_symmetry.space_group_name_H-M   'P 1'
#
loop_
_entity.id
_entity.type
_entity.pdbx_description
1 polymer ?
#
loop_
_entity_poly.entity_id
_entity_poly.type
_entity_poly.pdbx_seq_one_letter_code
_entity_poly.pdbx_strand_id
1 'polypeptide(L)'
;MAIFSWPEAKLLDTSLSSLDGYFSEPPVRAQTLTGGLTNRCWKLVSADGTEYVWRPITPITKAFFISRHEEYQVLSAIERLDIGPSPIVVNEQGLLVEWIAGETLY
;
A
#
# COMPACT_ATOMS: atom_id res chain seq x y z
N MET A 1 6.99 -0.42 15.13
CA MET A 1 6.96 0.10 13.74
C MET A 1 6.90 1.61 13.81
N ALA A 2 7.55 2.32 12.89
CA ALA A 2 7.63 3.77 12.95
C ALA A 2 6.45 4.44 12.24
N ILE A 3 5.98 5.55 12.81
CA ILE A 3 4.85 6.34 12.34
C ILE A 3 5.40 7.71 11.92
N PHE A 4 4.90 8.22 10.80
CA PHE A 4 5.38 9.44 10.16
C PHE A 4 4.19 10.31 9.73
N SER A 5 4.41 11.62 9.69
CA SER A 5 3.54 12.52 8.93
C SER A 5 3.66 12.25 7.42
N TRP A 6 2.67 12.70 6.63
CA TRP A 6 2.71 12.52 5.17
C TRP A 6 3.99 13.09 4.52
N PRO A 7 4.46 14.31 4.85
CA PRO A 7 5.70 14.84 4.27
C PRO A 7 6.94 14.00 4.64
N GLU A 8 7.07 13.58 5.89
CA GLU A 8 8.19 12.74 6.35
C GLU A 8 8.19 11.37 5.66
N ALA A 9 7.01 10.77 5.51
CA ALA A 9 6.87 9.51 4.79
C ALA A 9 7.31 9.64 3.33
N LYS A 10 6.92 10.73 2.64
CA LYS A 10 7.35 11.01 1.25
C LYS A 10 8.86 11.26 1.11
N LEU A 11 9.52 11.78 2.15
CA LEU A 11 10.98 11.88 2.18
C LEU A 11 11.67 10.51 2.27
N LEU A 12 11.05 9.56 2.97
CA LEU A 12 11.55 8.19 3.11
C LEU A 12 11.26 7.32 1.88
N ASP A 13 10.10 7.52 1.27
CA ASP A 13 9.65 6.76 0.11
C ASP A 13 8.88 7.69 -0.85
N THR A 14 9.57 8.12 -1.90
CA THR A 14 9.03 9.08 -2.87
C THR A 14 7.86 8.53 -3.67
N SER A 15 7.67 7.19 -3.71
CA SER A 15 6.54 6.55 -4.40
C SER A 15 5.18 6.98 -3.83
N LEU A 16 5.15 7.36 -2.55
CA LEU A 16 3.95 7.87 -1.87
C LEU A 16 3.41 9.15 -2.52
N SER A 17 4.27 9.96 -3.15
CA SER A 17 3.85 11.16 -3.89
C SER A 17 2.91 10.83 -5.05
N SER A 18 2.95 9.60 -5.57
CA SER A 18 2.04 9.15 -6.63
C SER A 18 0.58 9.01 -6.17
N LEU A 19 0.33 9.05 -4.87
CA LEU A 19 -1.00 9.00 -4.27
C LEU A 19 -1.60 10.39 -3.98
N ASP A 20 -0.84 11.49 -4.20
CA ASP A 20 -1.32 12.84 -3.92
C ASP A 20 -2.60 13.18 -4.73
N GLY A 21 -2.79 12.58 -5.91
CA GLY A 21 -4.01 12.77 -6.72
C GLY A 21 -5.19 11.87 -6.32
N TYR A 22 -4.96 10.84 -5.50
CA TYR A 22 -6.02 9.94 -5.01
C TYR A 22 -6.67 10.50 -3.75
N PHE A 23 -5.85 11.01 -2.82
CA PHE A 23 -6.36 11.55 -1.56
C PHE A 23 -6.72 13.03 -1.70
N SER A 24 -8.00 13.38 -1.49
CA SER A 24 -8.45 14.78 -1.45
C SER A 24 -7.76 15.60 -0.36
N GLU A 25 -7.42 14.94 0.76
CA GLU A 25 -6.61 15.48 1.85
C GLU A 25 -5.48 14.50 2.17
N PRO A 26 -4.25 14.99 2.48
CA PRO A 26 -3.14 14.12 2.83
C PRO A 26 -3.49 13.11 3.94
N PRO A 27 -3.02 11.86 3.85
CA PRO A 27 -3.13 10.90 4.94
C PRO A 27 -2.62 11.48 6.27
N VAL A 28 -3.41 11.35 7.33
CA VAL A 28 -3.07 11.86 8.67
C VAL A 28 -1.98 11.03 9.34
N ARG A 29 -1.80 9.79 8.89
CA ARG A 29 -0.79 8.88 9.43
C ARG A 29 -0.25 7.95 8.34
N ALA A 30 1.07 7.83 8.28
CA ALA A 30 1.76 6.82 7.48
C ALA A 30 2.64 5.97 8.39
N GLN A 31 2.56 4.65 8.29
CA GLN A 31 3.30 3.72 9.13
C GLN A 31 3.98 2.67 8.28
N THR A 32 5.27 2.42 8.52
CA THR A 32 5.97 1.32 7.84
C THR A 32 5.44 -0.02 8.30
N LEU A 33 5.15 -0.93 7.37
CA LEU A 33 4.77 -2.31 7.64
C LEU A 33 6.00 -3.21 7.75
N THR A 34 6.04 -4.06 8.77
CA THR A 34 7.08 -5.05 8.99
C THR A 34 6.55 -6.43 8.63
N GLY A 35 7.22 -7.11 7.71
CA GLY A 35 6.82 -8.42 7.23
C GLY A 35 7.08 -8.56 5.73
N GLY A 36 7.41 -9.77 5.29
CA GLY A 36 7.76 -10.06 3.90
C GLY A 36 9.23 -9.77 3.57
N LEU A 37 9.87 -10.70 2.87
CA LEU A 37 11.28 -10.58 2.44
C LEU A 37 11.49 -9.45 1.42
N THR A 38 10.44 -9.08 0.69
CA THR A 38 10.50 -8.21 -0.49
C THR A 38 9.60 -6.97 -0.40
N ASN A 39 8.74 -6.86 0.63
CA ASN A 39 7.67 -5.87 0.68
C ASN A 39 7.85 -4.90 1.85
N ARG A 40 8.40 -3.71 1.57
CA ARG A 40 8.29 -2.56 2.48
C ARG A 40 6.99 -1.81 2.17
N CYS A 41 5.89 -2.31 2.73
CA CYS A 41 4.59 -1.69 2.56
C CYS A 41 4.38 -0.55 3.57
N TRP A 42 3.41 0.32 3.30
CA TRP A 42 2.97 1.36 4.22
C TRP A 42 1.52 1.14 4.60
N LYS A 43 1.19 1.24 5.88
CA LYS A 43 -0.18 1.47 6.33
C LYS A 43 -0.45 2.97 6.29
N LEU A 44 -1.48 3.37 5.56
CA LEU A 44 -1.92 4.76 5.45
C LEU A 44 -3.27 4.90 6.13
N VAL A 45 -3.48 6.01 6.83
CA VAL A 45 -4.77 6.38 7.42
C VAL A 45 -5.17 7.73 6.85
N SER A 46 -6.28 7.79 6.13
CA SER A 46 -6.84 9.04 5.57
C SER A 46 -7.51 9.89 6.65
N ALA A 47 -7.84 11.13 6.28
CA ALA A 47 -8.50 12.07 7.18
C ALA A 47 -9.88 11.61 7.68
N ASP A 48 -10.60 10.82 6.88
CA ASP A 48 -11.88 10.20 7.25
C ASP A 48 -11.73 8.92 8.11
N GLY A 49 -10.49 8.52 8.43
CA GLY A 49 -10.18 7.34 9.23
C GLY A 49 -10.08 6.03 8.43
N THR A 50 -10.31 6.06 7.11
CA THR A 50 -10.15 4.87 6.27
C THR A 50 -8.69 4.43 6.23
N GLU A 51 -8.47 3.12 6.33
CA GLU A 51 -7.13 2.53 6.40
C GLU A 51 -6.77 1.78 5.11
N TYR A 52 -5.53 1.94 4.67
CA TYR A 52 -5.03 1.39 3.42
C TYR A 52 -3.66 0.75 3.59
N VAL A 53 -3.28 -0.07 2.61
CA VAL A 53 -1.92 -0.55 2.42
C VAL A 53 -1.38 -0.08 1.08
N TRP A 54 -0.30 0.70 1.09
CA TRP A 54 0.50 0.98 -0.09
C TRP A 54 1.60 -0.07 -0.27
N ARG A 55 1.62 -0.69 -1.45
CA ARG A 55 2.57 -1.72 -1.87
C ARG A 55 3.47 -1.15 -2.97
N PRO A 56 4.57 -0.47 -2.62
CA PRO A 56 5.41 0.19 -3.62
C PRO A 56 6.11 -0.82 -4.53
N ILE A 57 6.45 -0.38 -5.73
CA ILE A 57 7.43 -1.03 -6.59
C ILE A 57 8.81 -0.59 -6.15
N THR A 58 9.57 -1.53 -5.61
CA THR A 58 10.94 -1.35 -5.13
C THR A 58 11.93 -2.11 -6.01
N PRO A 59 13.25 -1.82 -5.94
CA PRO A 59 14.26 -2.59 -6.66
C PRO A 59 14.19 -4.10 -6.37
N ILE A 60 13.86 -4.49 -5.13
CA ILE A 60 13.71 -5.90 -4.76
C ILE A 60 12.48 -6.52 -5.44
N THR A 61 11.32 -5.85 -5.48
CA THR A 61 10.15 -6.38 -6.21
C THR A 61 10.44 -6.57 -7.70
N LYS A 62 11.22 -5.68 -8.32
CA LYS A 62 11.67 -5.83 -9.72
C LYS A 62 12.59 -7.02 -9.90
N ALA A 63 13.55 -7.23 -8.99
CA ALA A 63 14.48 -8.36 -9.03
C ALA A 63 13.78 -9.72 -8.92
N PHE A 64 12.63 -9.77 -8.24
CA PHE A 64 11.79 -10.97 -8.11
C PHE A 64 10.64 -11.03 -9.13
N PHE A 65 10.63 -10.16 -10.15
CA PHE A 65 9.56 -10.09 -11.17
C PHE A 65 8.14 -9.95 -10.59
N ILE A 66 8.01 -9.27 -9.45
CA ILE A 66 6.72 -9.01 -8.81
C ILE A 66 6.06 -7.83 -9.53
N SER A 67 4.94 -8.08 -10.22
CA SER A 67 4.16 -7.07 -10.93
C SER A 67 2.93 -6.62 -10.12
N ARG A 68 2.90 -5.34 -9.74
CA ARG A 68 1.73 -4.72 -9.06
C ARG A 68 0.50 -4.61 -9.97
N HIS A 69 0.72 -4.54 -11.28
CA HIS A 69 -0.37 -4.54 -12.25
C HIS A 69 -1.02 -5.92 -12.34
N GLU A 70 -0.24 -7.00 -12.37
CA GLU A 70 -0.78 -8.37 -12.34
C GLU A 70 -1.48 -8.65 -11.02
N GLU A 71 -0.91 -8.21 -9.90
CA GLU A 71 -1.54 -8.29 -8.58
C GLU A 71 -2.88 -7.57 -8.54
N TYR A 72 -2.96 -6.35 -9.08
CA TYR A 72 -4.23 -5.61 -9.21
C TYR A 72 -5.26 -6.41 -10.01
N GLN A 73 -4.88 -6.96 -11.18
CA GLN A 73 -5.81 -7.73 -12.03
C GLN A 73 -6.33 -8.98 -11.31
N VAL A 74 -5.46 -9.70 -10.61
CA VAL A 74 -5.86 -10.88 -9.82
C VAL A 74 -6.83 -10.46 -8.72
N LEU A 75 -6.48 -9.46 -7.90
CA LEU A 75 -7.33 -8.97 -6.82
C LEU A 75 -8.69 -8.50 -7.34
N SER A 76 -8.72 -7.74 -8.44
CA SER A 76 -9.97 -7.28 -9.05
C SER A 76 -10.83 -8.44 -9.55
N ALA A 77 -10.23 -9.51 -10.08
CA ALA A 77 -10.96 -10.68 -10.53
C ALA A 77 -11.58 -11.49 -9.37
N ILE A 78 -10.93 -11.49 -8.19
CA ILE A 78 -11.38 -12.24 -7.02
C ILE A 78 -12.12 -11.38 -5.97
N GLU A 79 -12.24 -10.08 -6.18
CA GLU A 79 -12.79 -9.12 -5.19
C GLU A 79 -14.15 -9.56 -4.62
N ARG A 80 -15.04 -10.06 -5.48
CA ARG A 80 -16.39 -10.53 -5.08
C ARG A 80 -16.39 -11.76 -4.16
N LEU A 81 -15.25 -12.44 -4.04
CA LEU A 81 -15.11 -13.63 -3.20
C LEU A 81 -14.72 -13.29 -1.76
N ASP A 82 -14.30 -12.04 -1.48
CA ASP A 82 -13.90 -11.57 -0.14
C ASP A 82 -12.78 -12.41 0.49
N ILE A 83 -11.86 -12.93 -0.36
CA ILE A 83 -10.72 -13.77 0.05
C ILE A 83 -9.39 -13.01 0.07
N GLY A 84 -9.41 -11.72 -0.24
CA GLY A 84 -8.25 -10.84 -0.32
C GLY A 84 -8.66 -9.38 -0.22
N PRO A 85 -7.69 -8.46 -0.04
CA PRO A 85 -8.01 -7.04 0.11
C PRO A 85 -8.54 -6.45 -1.18
N SER A 86 -9.48 -5.52 -1.07
CA SER A 86 -10.02 -4.78 -2.21
C SER A 86 -8.90 -3.94 -2.86
N PRO A 87 -8.66 -4.06 -4.18
CA PRO A 87 -7.69 -3.24 -4.89
C PRO A 87 -8.29 -1.88 -5.23
N ILE A 88 -7.57 -0.80 -4.93
CA ILE A 88 -8.12 0.56 -4.99
C ILE A 88 -7.54 1.34 -6.16
N VAL A 89 -6.21 1.44 -6.22
CA VAL A 89 -5.52 2.12 -7.31
C VAL A 89 -4.18 1.46 -7.58
N VAL A 90 -3.83 1.34 -8.87
CA VAL A 90 -2.51 0.90 -9.32
C VAL A 90 -1.92 1.95 -10.24
N ASN A 91 -0.62 2.18 -10.11
CA ASN A 91 0.15 3.07 -10.99
C ASN A 91 1.58 2.56 -11.15
N GLU A 92 2.43 3.32 -11.84
CA GLU A 92 3.82 2.96 -12.10
C GLU A 92 4.71 2.87 -10.84
N GLN A 93 4.24 3.39 -9.70
CA GLN A 93 4.96 3.44 -8.44
C GLN A 93 4.49 2.38 -7.44
N GLY A 94 3.29 1.80 -7.61
CA GLY A 94 2.78 0.81 -6.67
C GLY A 94 1.30 0.49 -6.80
N LEU A 95 0.80 -0.22 -5.79
CA LEU A 95 -0.59 -0.64 -5.65
C LEU A 95 -1.10 -0.25 -4.26
N LEU A 96 -2.23 0.47 -4.22
CA LEU A 96 -2.98 0.75 -3.01
C LEU A 96 -4.11 -0.27 -2.89
N VAL A 97 -4.21 -0.89 -1.71
CA VAL A 97 -5.28 -1.82 -1.37
C VAL A 97 -5.87 -1.49 0.00
N GLU A 98 -7.01 -2.09 0.30
CA GLU A 98 -7.64 -2.06 1.62
C GLU A 98 -6.71 -2.58 2.73
N TRP A 99 -6.82 -1.99 3.92
CA TRP A 99 -6.27 -2.58 5.14
C TRP A 99 -7.22 -3.64 5.71
N ILE A 100 -6.73 -4.87 5.84
CA ILE A 100 -7.46 -5.95 6.53
C ILE A 100 -7.05 -5.98 7.99
N ALA A 101 -7.99 -5.70 8.89
CA ALA A 101 -7.76 -5.82 10.32
C ALA A 101 -7.64 -7.29 10.73
N GLY A 102 -6.60 -7.61 11.49
CA GLY A 102 -6.36 -8.96 11.97
C GLY A 102 -4.99 -9.12 12.61
N GLU A 103 -4.73 -10.34 13.07
CA GLU A 103 -3.46 -10.74 13.66
C GLU A 103 -2.78 -11.77 12.76
N THR A 104 -1.45 -11.72 12.67
CA THR A 104 -0.68 -12.74 11.95
C THR A 104 -0.66 -14.03 12.74
N LEU A 105 -0.89 -15.17 12.08
CA LEU A 105 -0.67 -16.48 12.68
C LEU A 105 0.83 -16.66 12.99
N TYR A 106 1.14 -17.12 14.20
CA TYR A 106 2.51 -17.33 14.71
C TYR A 106 3.08 -18.68 14.30
#